data_AF-A0A8I2ANH0-F1
#
_entry.id   AF-A0A8I2ANH0-F1
#
_cell.length_a   1.000
_cell.length_b   1.000
_cell.length_c   1.000
_cell.angle_alpha   90.00
_cell.angle_beta   90.00
_cell.angle_gamma   90.00
#
_symmetry.space_group_name_H-M   'P 1'
#
loop_
_entity.id
_entity.type
_entity.pdbx_description
1 polymer ?
#
loop_
_entity_poly.entity_id
_entity_poly.type
_entity_poly.pdbx_seq_one_letter_code
_entity_poly.pdbx_strand_id
1 'polypeptide(L)'
;MMNKSIIAIALSCITFGVYAGSSYTKEELNRLVDSGAPPKEKAEQVLGTDPMSFSSCKSAVNGMYSQLLGEYPVKVIQNSSDSYVIKMWANDGAVITKCSNGNKIVSGAEYE
;
A
#
# COMPACT_ATOMS: atom_id res chain seq x y z
N MET A 1 40.86 25.13 44.26
CA MET A 1 40.99 26.10 43.15
C MET A 1 40.25 25.54 41.95
N MET A 2 39.38 26.37 41.37
CA MET A 2 38.43 26.07 40.31
C MET A 2 39.13 26.16 38.95
N ASN A 3 39.02 25.12 38.13
CA ASN A 3 39.28 25.21 36.69
C ASN A 3 38.08 24.62 35.94
N LYS A 4 37.25 25.58 35.51
CA LYS A 4 36.13 25.44 34.58
C LYS A 4 36.66 24.89 33.26
N SER A 5 36.05 23.82 32.76
CA SER A 5 35.93 23.57 31.33
C SER A 5 34.75 22.63 31.13
N ILE A 6 33.57 23.24 31.03
CA ILE A 6 32.36 22.60 30.51
C ILE A 6 32.62 22.40 29.02
N ILE A 7 33.04 21.21 28.62
CA ILE A 7 33.01 20.80 27.22
C ILE A 7 31.57 20.35 26.96
N ALA A 8 30.75 21.28 26.48
CA ALA A 8 29.44 20.97 25.94
C ALA A 8 29.64 20.13 24.68
N ILE A 9 29.51 18.81 24.79
CA ILE A 9 29.38 17.92 23.65
C ILE A 9 28.02 18.25 23.04
N ALA A 10 28.03 19.07 21.99
CA ALA A 10 26.88 19.25 21.12
C ALA A 10 26.63 17.89 20.46
N LEU A 11 25.77 17.10 21.09
CA LEU A 11 25.20 15.88 20.56
C LEU A 11 24.32 16.30 19.38
N SER A 12 24.93 16.49 18.21
CA SER A 12 24.23 16.62 16.94
C SER A 12 23.63 15.26 16.61
N CYS A 13 22.50 14.98 17.24
CA CYS A 13 21.52 14.01 16.77
C CYS A 13 21.02 14.51 15.42
N ILE A 14 21.81 14.29 14.37
CA ILE A 14 21.27 14.08 13.03
C ILE A 14 20.55 12.74 13.13
N THR A 15 19.36 12.79 13.72
CA THR A 15 18.37 11.76 13.46
C THR A 15 18.02 11.98 12.00
N PHE A 16 18.62 11.15 11.14
CA PHE A 16 18.04 10.91 9.84
C PHE A 16 16.58 10.58 10.12
N GLY A 17 15.68 11.46 9.70
CA GLY A 17 14.26 11.22 9.79
C GLY A 17 14.02 9.88 9.12
N VAL A 18 13.80 8.85 9.93
CA VAL A 18 13.08 7.67 9.48
C VAL A 18 11.77 8.27 9.02
N TYR A 19 11.57 8.40 7.71
CA TYR A 19 10.22 8.53 7.18
C TYR A 19 9.57 7.18 7.48
N ALA A 20 9.07 7.05 8.71
CA ALA A 20 8.29 5.92 9.14
C ALA A 20 6.94 6.10 8.47
N GLY A 21 6.79 5.59 7.25
CA GLY A 21 5.45 5.31 6.74
C GLY A 21 4.74 4.47 7.79
N SER A 22 3.50 4.84 8.12
CA SER A 22 2.70 4.05 9.04
C SER A 22 2.66 2.60 8.54
N SER A 23 2.81 1.64 9.44
CA SER A 23 2.63 0.22 9.11
C SER A 23 1.61 -0.42 10.03
N TYR A 24 0.92 -1.43 9.52
CA TYR A 24 -0.16 -2.11 10.21
C TYR A 24 0.08 -3.61 10.18
N THR A 25 -0.33 -4.29 11.25
CA THR A 25 -0.42 -5.75 11.26
C THR A 25 -1.59 -6.22 10.39
N LYS A 26 -1.54 -7.49 9.99
CA LYS A 26 -2.63 -8.14 9.24
C LYS A 26 -3.95 -8.03 9.98
N GLU A 27 -3.95 -8.25 11.29
CA GLU A 27 -5.15 -8.23 12.14
C GLU A 27 -5.74 -6.81 12.22
N GLU A 28 -4.89 -5.79 12.37
CA GLU A 28 -5.33 -4.38 12.36
C GLU A 28 -5.92 -4.00 10.99
N LEU A 29 -5.29 -4.39 9.90
CA LEU A 29 -5.79 -4.13 8.55
C LEU A 29 -7.17 -4.75 8.32
N ASN A 30 -7.35 -6.03 8.68
CA ASN A 30 -8.65 -6.68 8.55
C ASN A 30 -9.72 -5.93 9.35
N ARG A 31 -9.43 -5.59 10.62
CA ARG A 31 -10.36 -4.82 11.46
C ARG A 31 -10.71 -3.45 10.87
N LEU A 32 -9.72 -2.71 10.40
CA LEU A 32 -9.90 -1.37 9.83
C LEU A 32 -10.71 -1.42 8.54
N VAL A 33 -10.34 -2.30 7.61
CA VAL A 33 -11.02 -2.45 6.32
C VAL A 33 -12.45 -2.98 6.48
N ASP A 34 -12.71 -3.89 7.42
CA ASP A 34 -14.04 -4.44 7.68
C ASP A 34 -14.95 -3.45 8.40
N SER A 35 -14.39 -2.59 9.26
CA SER A 35 -15.13 -1.48 9.89
C SER A 35 -15.40 -0.30 8.95
N GLY A 36 -14.94 -0.37 7.70
CA GLY A 36 -15.11 0.70 6.71
C GLY A 36 -14.19 1.90 6.91
N ALA A 37 -13.16 1.76 7.74
CA ALA A 37 -12.18 2.79 8.04
C ALA A 37 -10.76 2.30 7.67
N PRO A 38 -10.48 2.03 6.37
CA PRO A 38 -9.13 1.65 5.94
C PRO A 38 -8.11 2.75 6.28
N PRO A 39 -6.83 2.41 6.43
CA PRO A 39 -5.78 3.40 6.61
C PRO A 39 -5.80 4.49 5.53
N LYS A 40 -5.39 5.70 5.90
CA LYS A 40 -5.16 6.75 4.92
C LYS A 40 -3.91 6.46 4.12
N GLU A 41 -3.98 6.75 2.84
CA GLU A 41 -2.95 6.43 1.86
C GLU A 41 -2.45 7.72 1.20
N LYS A 42 -1.15 7.79 0.94
CA LYS A 42 -0.56 8.83 0.10
C LYS A 42 -1.07 8.71 -1.34
N ALA A 43 -0.66 9.64 -2.20
CA ALA A 43 -0.99 9.58 -3.62
C ALA A 43 -0.51 8.26 -4.26
N GLU A 44 -1.41 7.61 -4.99
CA GLU A 44 -1.12 6.41 -5.75
C GLU A 44 -0.06 6.67 -6.82
N GLN A 45 0.88 5.72 -6.96
CA GLN A 45 1.91 5.72 -7.98
C GLN A 45 1.76 4.48 -8.86
N VAL A 46 1.84 4.65 -10.18
CA VAL A 46 1.83 3.52 -11.11
C VAL A 46 3.15 2.76 -10.98
N LEU A 47 3.04 1.49 -10.61
CA LEU A 47 4.18 0.57 -10.46
C LEU A 47 4.46 -0.20 -11.76
N GLY A 48 3.42 -0.43 -12.58
CA GLY A 48 3.57 -1.15 -13.84
C GLY A 48 2.33 -1.12 -14.72
N THR A 49 2.52 -1.37 -16.01
CA THR A 49 1.44 -1.52 -16.99
C THR A 49 1.81 -2.62 -17.97
N ASP A 50 0.96 -3.65 -18.04
CA ASP A 50 1.12 -4.78 -18.96
C ASP A 50 -0.01 -4.78 -19.99
N PRO A 51 0.28 -4.79 -21.30
CA PRO A 51 -0.74 -4.96 -22.33
C PRO A 51 -1.41 -6.33 -22.22
N MET A 52 -2.72 -6.36 -22.04
CA MET A 52 -3.49 -7.59 -21.87
C MET A 52 -4.98 -7.37 -22.17
N SER A 53 -5.64 -8.36 -22.78
CA SER A 53 -7.09 -8.31 -22.98
C SER A 53 -7.83 -8.21 -21.63
N PHE A 54 -9.01 -7.60 -21.64
CA PHE A 54 -9.81 -7.45 -20.42
C PHE A 54 -10.15 -8.80 -19.76
N SER A 55 -10.54 -9.80 -20.58
CA SER A 55 -10.89 -11.14 -20.07
C SER A 55 -9.70 -11.86 -19.45
N SER A 56 -8.54 -11.85 -20.10
CA SER A 56 -7.31 -12.43 -19.55
C SER A 56 -6.87 -11.71 -18.29
N CYS A 57 -6.95 -10.37 -18.28
CA CYS A 57 -6.60 -9.56 -17.11
C CYS A 57 -7.50 -9.89 -15.92
N LYS A 58 -8.83 -9.88 -16.11
CA LYS A 58 -9.78 -10.21 -15.05
C LYS A 58 -9.56 -11.62 -14.50
N SER A 59 -9.29 -12.60 -15.37
CA SER A 59 -8.96 -13.96 -14.96
C SER A 59 -7.68 -14.03 -14.13
N ALA A 60 -6.60 -13.36 -14.56
CA ALA A 60 -5.33 -13.34 -13.84
C ALA A 60 -5.47 -12.65 -12.46
N VAL A 61 -6.15 -11.50 -12.43
CA VAL A 61 -6.39 -10.74 -11.20
C VAL A 61 -7.26 -11.53 -10.23
N ASN A 62 -8.28 -12.27 -10.71
CA ASN A 62 -9.06 -13.16 -9.86
C ASN A 62 -8.24 -14.31 -9.27
N GLY A 63 -7.31 -14.88 -10.04
CA GLY A 63 -6.39 -15.90 -9.55
C GLY A 63 -5.46 -15.37 -8.44
N MET A 64 -4.99 -14.13 -8.56
CA MET A 64 -4.24 -13.46 -7.48
C MET A 64 -5.13 -13.19 -6.28
N TYR A 65 -6.32 -12.63 -6.49
CA TYR A 65 -7.30 -12.35 -5.45
C TYR A 65 -7.59 -13.59 -4.60
N SER A 66 -7.85 -14.75 -5.21
CA SER A 66 -8.14 -15.99 -4.49
C SER A 66 -7.00 -16.50 -3.61
N GLN A 67 -5.74 -16.18 -3.96
CA GLN A 67 -4.58 -16.57 -3.17
C GLN A 67 -4.33 -15.63 -1.99
N LEU A 68 -4.74 -14.37 -2.13
CA LEU A 68 -4.56 -13.33 -1.10
C LEU A 68 -5.72 -13.28 -0.11
N LEU A 69 -6.87 -13.84 -0.47
CA LEU A 69 -8.00 -14.02 0.44
C LEU A 69 -7.58 -14.79 1.70
N GLY A 70 -7.79 -14.17 2.85
CA GLY A 70 -7.39 -14.73 4.15
C GLY A 70 -5.98 -14.34 4.60
N GLU A 71 -5.17 -13.77 3.71
CA GLU A 71 -3.86 -13.21 4.05
C GLU A 71 -3.89 -11.70 4.28
N TYR A 72 -4.51 -10.95 3.38
CA TYR A 72 -4.72 -9.52 3.54
C TYR A 72 -6.17 -9.18 3.18
N PRO A 73 -6.73 -8.09 3.71
CA PRO A 73 -8.02 -7.64 3.22
C PRO A 73 -7.88 -7.23 1.74
N VAL A 74 -8.71 -7.82 0.90
CA VAL A 74 -8.77 -7.53 -0.53
C VAL A 74 -10.23 -7.29 -0.92
N LYS A 75 -10.49 -6.25 -1.71
CA LYS A 75 -11.83 -5.89 -2.17
C LYS A 75 -11.84 -5.62 -3.66
N VAL A 76 -12.92 -6.05 -4.31
CA VAL A 76 -13.27 -5.58 -5.65
C VAL A 76 -13.93 -4.21 -5.48
N ILE A 77 -13.25 -3.14 -5.92
CA ILE A 77 -13.75 -1.76 -5.78
C ILE A 77 -14.45 -1.26 -7.04
N GLN A 78 -14.25 -1.94 -8.18
CA GLN A 78 -14.99 -1.70 -9.42
C GLN A 78 -15.13 -2.99 -10.22
N ASN A 79 -16.33 -3.28 -10.72
CA ASN A 79 -16.60 -4.42 -11.60
C ASN A 79 -17.67 -4.04 -12.63
N SER A 80 -17.24 -3.89 -13.88
CA SER A 80 -18.07 -3.47 -15.02
C SER A 80 -17.67 -4.27 -16.26
N SER A 81 -18.30 -3.98 -17.41
CA SER A 81 -18.05 -4.66 -18.68
C SER A 81 -16.64 -4.49 -19.24
N ASP A 82 -15.98 -3.37 -18.93
CA ASP A 82 -14.69 -2.97 -19.49
C ASP A 82 -13.68 -2.48 -18.43
N SER A 83 -14.10 -2.37 -17.16
CA SER A 83 -13.22 -2.06 -16.04
C SER A 83 -13.42 -3.00 -14.87
N TYR A 84 -12.30 -3.53 -14.36
CA TYR A 84 -12.24 -4.38 -13.17
C TYR A 84 -11.09 -3.90 -12.29
N VAL A 85 -11.38 -3.54 -11.05
CA VAL A 85 -10.40 -3.00 -10.11
C VAL A 85 -10.48 -3.73 -8.79
N ILE A 86 -9.35 -4.26 -8.37
CA ILE A 86 -9.17 -4.81 -7.02
C ILE A 86 -8.21 -3.92 -6.23
N LYS A 87 -8.43 -3.87 -4.93
CA LYS A 87 -7.55 -3.20 -3.97
C LYS A 87 -7.21 -4.16 -2.84
N MET A 88 -5.93 -4.23 -2.50
CA MET A 88 -5.37 -4.97 -1.37
C MET A 88 -4.70 -3.99 -0.43
N TRP A 89 -4.86 -4.18 0.88
CA TRP A 89 -4.09 -3.45 1.88
C TRP A 89 -3.05 -4.38 2.50
N ALA A 90 -1.77 -4.06 2.30
CA ALA A 90 -0.62 -4.72 2.89
C ALA A 90 -0.10 -3.93 4.11
N ASN A 91 0.96 -4.41 4.76
CA ASN A 91 1.47 -3.82 6.00
C ASN A 91 1.88 -2.36 5.87
N ASP A 92 2.49 -1.97 4.76
CA ASP A 92 3.13 -0.67 4.53
C ASP A 92 2.40 0.20 3.49
N GLY A 93 1.36 -0.33 2.86
CA GLY A 93 0.58 0.40 1.87
C GLY A 93 -0.53 -0.42 1.24
N ALA A 94 -1.18 0.16 0.24
CA ALA A 94 -2.17 -0.51 -0.58
C ALA A 94 -1.65 -0.75 -1.99
N VAL A 95 -2.11 -1.84 -2.59
CA VAL A 95 -1.87 -2.18 -4.00
C VAL A 95 -3.20 -2.25 -4.73
N ILE A 96 -3.27 -1.58 -5.88
CA ILE A 96 -4.44 -1.51 -6.73
C ILE A 96 -4.09 -2.14 -8.07
N THR A 97 -4.89 -3.12 -8.49
CA THR A 97 -4.77 -3.69 -9.84
C THR A 97 -6.03 -3.38 -10.64
N LYS A 98 -5.85 -2.74 -11.78
CA LYS A 98 -6.89 -2.32 -12.71
C LYS A 98 -6.74 -3.01 -14.05
N CYS A 99 -7.80 -3.66 -14.50
CA CYS A 99 -7.99 -4.12 -15.87
C CYS A 99 -8.86 -3.11 -16.61
N SER A 100 -8.32 -2.44 -17.63
CA SER A 100 -9.08 -1.54 -18.50
C SER A 100 -8.29 -1.19 -19.75
N ASN A 101 -8.97 -0.81 -20.83
CA ASN A 101 -8.34 -0.24 -22.04
C ASN A 101 -7.21 -1.12 -22.61
N GLY A 102 -7.39 -2.45 -22.61
CA GLY A 102 -6.38 -3.39 -23.10
C GLY A 102 -5.11 -3.48 -22.24
N ASN A 103 -5.18 -3.07 -20.98
CA ASN A 103 -4.05 -3.06 -20.05
C ASN A 103 -4.44 -3.61 -18.68
N LYS A 104 -3.45 -4.24 -18.03
CA LYS A 104 -3.39 -4.47 -16.59
C LYS A 104 -2.46 -3.41 -16.00
N ILE A 105 -3.00 -2.52 -15.17
CA ILE A 105 -2.25 -1.46 -14.50
C ILE A 105 -2.15 -1.82 -13.03
N VAL A 106 -0.94 -1.80 -12.49
CA VAL A 106 -0.68 -1.98 -11.06
C VAL A 106 -0.20 -0.66 -10.49
N SER A 107 -0.85 -0.19 -9.44
CA SER A 107 -0.49 1.02 -8.70
C SER A 107 -0.35 0.71 -7.22
N GLY A 108 0.42 1.51 -6.50
CA GLY A 108 0.60 1.38 -5.06
C GLY A 108 0.61 2.73 -4.36
N ALA A 109 0.23 2.72 -3.09
CA ALA A 109 0.28 3.89 -2.22
C ALA A 109 0.77 3.46 -0.84
N GLU A 110 1.78 4.14 -0.32
CA GLU A 110 2.18 4.00 1.09
C GLU A 110 1.12 4.63 2.01
N TYR A 111 1.07 4.22 3.28
CA TYR A 111 0.22 4.89 4.25
C TYR A 111 0.74 6.27 4.66
N GLU A 112 -0.18 7.15 5.06
CA GLU A 112 0.11 8.48 5.65
C GLU A 112 0.78 8.37 7.02
#